data_AF-A0A3P1T2W9-F1
#
_entry.id   AF-A0A3P1T2W9-F1
#
_cell.length_a   1.000
_cell.length_b   1.000
_cell.length_c   1.000
_cell.angle_alpha   90.00
_cell.angle_beta   90.00
_cell.angle_gamma   90.00
#
_symmetry.space_group_name_H-M   'P 1'
#
loop_
_entity.id
_entity.type
_entity.pdbx_description
1 polymer ?
#
loop_
_entity_poly.entity_id
_entity_poly.type
_entity_poly.pdbx_seq_one_letter_code
_entity_poly.pdbx_strand_id
1 'polypeptide(L)'
;MTRTPDLLALLHSYQDAINATPASALLEQTQSLLADANTVTDGLLLAGELPTEELKQLAPTLVNLSCQEEHHELTFSLLARLPFDAGAEIIVPEVFRLLRKPSSDYWTVWMLARLLHHLGYHNALRHIVTATEETPDEDWQMVGTWITSDLLANNSSESAETPRATTEQDCTIE
;
A
#
# COMPACT_ATOMS: atom_id res chain seq x y z
N MET A 1 44.79 -9.00 13.78
CA MET A 1 43.83 -8.00 14.29
C MET A 1 43.00 -7.53 13.10
N THR A 2 41.85 -8.15 12.88
CA THR A 2 40.89 -7.74 11.84
C THR A 2 40.25 -6.42 12.26
N ARG A 3 40.56 -5.35 11.53
CA ARG A 3 39.98 -4.03 11.74
C ARG A 3 38.52 -4.13 11.33
N THR A 4 37.60 -4.08 12.28
CA THR A 4 36.17 -4.03 12.00
C THR A 4 35.91 -2.82 11.10
N PRO A 5 35.36 -2.99 9.89
CA PRO A 5 35.07 -1.86 9.03
C PRO A 5 34.05 -0.94 9.72
N ASP A 6 34.24 0.36 9.57
CA ASP A 6 33.32 1.37 10.08
C ASP A 6 31.99 1.25 9.32
N LEU A 7 30.95 0.80 10.02
CA LEU A 7 29.63 0.54 9.43
C LEU A 7 29.02 1.81 8.83
N LEU A 8 29.29 2.98 9.39
CA LEU A 8 28.79 4.25 8.85
C LEU A 8 29.46 4.59 7.52
N ALA A 9 30.76 4.36 7.41
CA ALA A 9 31.49 4.57 6.16
C ALA A 9 31.01 3.62 5.05
N LEU A 10 30.69 2.37 5.41
CA LEU A 10 30.09 1.43 4.47
C LEU A 10 28.71 1.91 4.01
N LEU A 11 27.83 2.29 4.93
CA LEU A 11 26.49 2.77 4.59
C LEU A 11 26.52 4.00 3.68
N HIS A 12 27.36 4.99 3.98
CA HIS A 12 27.52 6.16 3.11
C HIS A 12 28.06 5.76 1.73
N SER A 13 29.05 4.86 1.67
CA SER A 13 29.57 4.36 0.40
C SER A 13 28.50 3.63 -0.43
N TYR A 14 27.58 2.91 0.21
CA TYR A 14 26.46 2.28 -0.48
C TYR A 14 25.47 3.33 -1.01
N GLN A 15 25.10 4.32 -0.19
CA GLN A 15 24.20 5.38 -0.63
C GLN A 15 24.78 6.19 -1.80
N ASP A 16 26.08 6.48 -1.76
CA ASP A 16 26.76 7.18 -2.85
C ASP A 16 26.74 6.36 -4.14
N ALA A 17 26.92 5.03 -4.05
CA ALA A 17 26.83 4.14 -5.20
C ALA A 17 25.41 4.11 -5.79
N ILE A 18 24.38 4.07 -4.94
CA ILE A 18 22.97 4.12 -5.38
C ILE A 18 22.69 5.45 -6.09
N ASN A 19 23.07 6.57 -5.47
CA ASN A 19 22.86 7.91 -6.03
C ASN A 19 23.62 8.14 -7.35
N ALA A 20 24.76 7.48 -7.55
CA ALA A 20 25.53 7.53 -8.79
C ALA A 20 24.98 6.61 -9.89
N THR A 21 24.11 5.65 -9.55
CA THR A 21 23.55 4.70 -10.51
C THR A 21 22.38 5.34 -11.26
N PRO A 22 22.32 5.24 -12.60
CA PRO A 22 21.16 5.70 -13.36
C PRO A 22 19.87 5.03 -12.89
N ALA A 23 18.79 5.80 -12.78
CA ALA A 23 17.50 5.30 -12.31
C ALA A 23 16.97 4.10 -13.12
N SER A 24 17.23 4.08 -14.44
CA SER A 24 16.88 2.94 -15.30
C SER A 24 17.63 1.65 -14.94
N ALA A 25 18.91 1.75 -14.58
CA ALA A 25 19.71 0.59 -14.16
C ALA A 25 19.28 0.10 -12.78
N LEU A 26 18.95 1.03 -11.85
CA LEU A 26 18.35 0.68 -10.57
C LEU A 26 16.99 -0.02 -10.75
N LEU A 27 16.16 0.46 -11.68
CA LEU A 27 14.87 -0.14 -12.00
C LEU A 27 15.04 -1.56 -12.53
N GLU A 28 15.92 -1.78 -13.51
CA GLU A 28 16.20 -3.11 -14.06
C GLU A 28 16.70 -4.08 -12.99
N GLN A 29 17.62 -3.63 -12.13
CA GLN A 29 18.13 -4.44 -11.02
C GLN A 29 17.01 -4.76 -10.02
N THR A 30 16.16 -3.78 -9.70
CA THR A 30 15.02 -3.96 -8.81
C THR A 30 14.03 -4.98 -9.38
N GLN A 31 13.70 -4.88 -10.67
CA GLN A 31 12.83 -5.84 -11.35
C GLN A 31 13.40 -7.25 -11.32
N SER A 32 14.72 -7.39 -11.53
CA SER A 32 15.40 -8.68 -11.44
C SER A 32 15.31 -9.27 -10.03
N LEU A 33 15.49 -8.47 -8.98
CA LEU A 33 15.42 -8.94 -7.59
C LEU A 33 14.00 -9.32 -7.18
N LEU A 34 12.99 -8.55 -7.62
CA LEU A 34 11.58 -8.83 -7.35
C LEU A 34 11.06 -10.08 -8.07
N ALA A 35 11.76 -10.54 -9.12
CA ALA A 35 11.38 -11.74 -9.87
C ALA A 35 11.86 -13.05 -9.21
N ASP A 36 12.85 -12.99 -8.31
CA ASP A 36 13.37 -14.14 -7.57
C ASP A 36 12.88 -14.12 -6.12
N ALA A 37 12.19 -15.18 -5.72
CA ALA A 37 11.63 -15.36 -4.37
C ALA A 37 12.67 -15.21 -3.25
N ASN A 38 13.95 -15.51 -3.51
CA ASN A 38 15.01 -15.41 -2.51
C ASN A 38 15.52 -13.99 -2.31
N THR A 39 15.21 -13.07 -3.23
CA THR A 39 15.73 -11.70 -3.24
C THR A 39 14.64 -10.63 -3.25
N VAL A 40 13.37 -11.01 -3.06
CA VAL A 40 12.24 -10.06 -3.07
C VAL A 40 12.45 -8.95 -2.04
N THR A 41 12.86 -9.29 -0.82
CA THR A 41 13.12 -8.30 0.23
C THR A 41 14.18 -7.28 -0.20
N ASP A 42 15.28 -7.72 -0.80
CA ASP A 42 16.33 -6.84 -1.32
C ASP A 42 15.80 -5.95 -2.46
N GLY A 43 14.97 -6.52 -3.34
CA GLY A 43 14.29 -5.77 -4.39
C GLY A 43 13.35 -4.70 -3.84
N LEU A 44 12.58 -5.00 -2.78
CA LEU A 44 11.69 -4.03 -2.16
C LEU A 44 12.47 -2.90 -1.46
N LEU A 45 13.60 -3.22 -0.82
CA LEU A 45 14.50 -2.20 -0.26
C LEU A 45 15.06 -1.30 -1.36
N LEU A 46 15.52 -1.88 -2.47
CA LEU A 46 16.03 -1.11 -3.61
C LEU A 46 14.95 -0.25 -4.28
N ALA A 47 13.69 -0.73 -4.32
CA ALA A 47 12.55 0.06 -4.77
C ALA A 47 12.32 1.31 -3.90
N GLY A 48 12.73 1.28 -2.63
CA GLY A 48 12.75 2.42 -1.72
C GLY A 48 13.57 3.60 -2.25
N GLU A 49 14.62 3.31 -3.01
CA GLU A 49 15.55 4.31 -3.54
C GLU A 49 15.15 4.85 -4.92
N LEU A 50 14.15 4.23 -5.56
CA LEU A 50 13.71 4.65 -6.90
C LEU A 50 13.00 6.01 -6.87
N PRO A 51 13.22 6.87 -7.88
CA PRO A 51 12.38 8.02 -8.12
C PRO A 51 10.95 7.60 -8.48
N THR A 52 10.01 8.55 -8.37
CA THR A 52 8.58 8.29 -8.55
C THR A 52 8.24 7.70 -9.91
N GLU A 53 8.89 8.12 -11.00
CA GLU A 53 8.56 7.63 -12.35
C GLU A 53 8.96 6.16 -12.56
N GLU A 54 10.10 5.74 -12.04
CA GLU A 54 10.52 4.34 -12.04
C GLU A 54 9.67 3.51 -11.08
N LEU A 55 9.32 4.06 -9.92
CA LEU A 55 8.46 3.38 -8.96
C LEU A 55 7.05 3.13 -9.52
N LYS A 56 6.49 4.05 -10.32
CA LYS A 56 5.21 3.85 -11.03
C LYS A 56 5.24 2.60 -11.91
N GLN A 57 6.38 2.32 -12.56
CA GLN A 57 6.54 1.15 -13.42
C GLN A 57 6.52 -0.16 -12.63
N LEU A 58 6.88 -0.12 -11.35
CA LEU A 58 6.82 -1.27 -10.45
C LEU A 58 5.45 -1.47 -9.80
N ALA A 59 4.54 -0.50 -9.90
CA ALA A 59 3.26 -0.55 -9.20
C ALA A 59 2.49 -1.85 -9.43
N PRO A 60 2.37 -2.41 -10.65
CA PRO A 60 1.69 -3.68 -10.85
C PRO A 60 2.33 -4.85 -10.09
N THR A 61 3.66 -4.93 -10.11
CA THR A 61 4.43 -5.95 -9.37
C THR A 61 4.23 -5.79 -7.87
N LEU A 62 4.29 -4.56 -7.36
CA LEU A 62 4.09 -4.25 -5.94
C LEU A 62 2.67 -4.57 -5.47
N VAL A 63 1.65 -4.30 -6.29
CA VAL A 63 0.26 -4.69 -6.00
C VAL A 63 0.14 -6.20 -5.88
N ASN A 64 0.77 -6.97 -6.77
CA ASN A 64 0.75 -8.44 -6.68
C ASN A 64 1.50 -8.96 -5.44
N LEU A 65 2.64 -8.36 -5.08
CA LEU A 65 3.39 -8.71 -3.87
C LEU A 65 2.66 -8.31 -2.59
N SER A 66 1.80 -7.29 -2.64
CA SER A 66 1.03 -6.83 -1.48
C SER A 66 0.05 -7.87 -0.92
N CYS A 67 -0.30 -8.89 -1.73
CA CYS A 67 -1.10 -10.03 -1.29
C CYS A 67 -0.32 -11.01 -0.38
N GLN A 68 1.02 -10.90 -0.36
CA GLN A 68 1.88 -11.75 0.47
C GLN A 68 2.05 -11.11 1.83
N GLU A 69 1.71 -11.85 2.89
CA GLU A 69 1.74 -11.35 4.26
C GLU A 69 3.13 -10.83 4.65
N GLU A 70 4.19 -11.50 4.21
CA GLU A 70 5.58 -11.16 4.52
C GLU A 70 6.03 -9.81 3.95
N HIS A 71 5.34 -9.28 2.94
CA HIS A 71 5.79 -8.10 2.17
C HIS A 71 4.78 -6.95 2.15
N HIS A 72 3.61 -7.13 2.75
CA HIS A 72 2.50 -6.20 2.60
C HIS A 72 2.81 -4.80 3.15
N GLU A 73 3.45 -4.67 4.32
CA GLU A 73 3.74 -3.36 4.91
C GLU A 73 4.69 -2.53 4.05
N LEU A 74 5.73 -3.18 3.51
CA LEU A 74 6.73 -2.52 2.68
C LEU A 74 6.15 -2.17 1.30
N THR A 75 5.38 -3.07 0.69
CA THR A 75 4.71 -2.80 -0.59
C THR A 75 3.66 -1.69 -0.47
N PHE A 76 2.90 -1.65 0.64
CA PHE A 76 1.95 -0.57 0.92
C PHE A 76 2.67 0.77 1.03
N SER A 77 3.75 0.81 1.82
CA SER A 77 4.56 2.03 2.01
C SER A 77 5.16 2.53 0.70
N LEU A 78 5.64 1.62 -0.16
CA LEU A 78 6.17 1.98 -1.48
C LEU A 78 5.07 2.55 -2.38
N LEU A 79 3.90 1.90 -2.45
CA LEU A 79 2.78 2.36 -3.26
C LEU A 79 2.22 3.71 -2.78
N ALA A 80 2.27 3.98 -1.48
CA ALA A 80 1.85 5.27 -0.89
C ALA A 80 2.75 6.45 -1.28
N ARG A 81 3.96 6.20 -1.81
CA ARG A 81 4.85 7.26 -2.34
C ARG A 81 4.40 7.79 -3.70
N LEU A 82 3.49 7.09 -4.38
CA LEU A 82 2.95 7.54 -5.66
C LEU A 82 1.97 8.71 -5.44
N PRO A 83 1.96 9.73 -6.32
CA PRO A 83 0.94 10.77 -6.28
C PRO A 83 -0.45 10.14 -6.38
N PHE A 84 -1.38 10.56 -5.51
CA PHE A 84 -2.68 9.90 -5.33
C PHE A 84 -3.41 9.56 -6.65
N ASP A 85 -3.58 10.56 -7.53
CA ASP A 85 -4.29 10.39 -8.81
C ASP A 85 -3.53 9.47 -9.78
N ALA A 86 -2.22 9.69 -9.93
CA ALA A 86 -1.39 8.87 -10.81
C ALA A 86 -1.26 7.42 -10.31
N GLY A 87 -1.23 7.22 -8.99
CA GLY A 87 -1.29 5.91 -8.37
C GLY A 87 -2.63 5.23 -8.62
N ALA A 88 -3.74 5.97 -8.50
CA ALA A 88 -5.09 5.42 -8.70
C ALA A 88 -5.29 4.88 -10.11
N GLU A 89 -4.75 5.57 -11.13
CA GLU A 89 -4.81 5.15 -12.54
C GLU A 89 -4.13 3.80 -12.81
N ILE A 90 -3.21 3.37 -11.95
CA ILE A 90 -2.43 2.14 -12.13
C ILE A 90 -2.86 1.06 -11.12
N ILE A 91 -2.94 1.41 -9.84
CA ILE A 91 -3.18 0.50 -8.73
C ILE A 91 -4.61 -0.04 -8.77
N VAL A 92 -5.62 0.83 -8.97
CA VAL A 92 -7.02 0.40 -8.92
C VAL A 92 -7.33 -0.60 -10.04
N PRO A 93 -6.99 -0.35 -11.32
CA PRO A 93 -7.18 -1.35 -12.37
C PRO A 93 -6.45 -2.66 -12.10
N GLU A 94 -5.25 -2.61 -11.54
CA GLU A 94 -4.47 -3.79 -11.22
C GLU A 94 -5.10 -4.63 -10.10
N VAL A 95 -5.59 -3.98 -9.04
CA VAL A 95 -6.37 -4.63 -7.97
C VAL A 95 -7.55 -5.40 -8.57
N PHE A 96 -8.36 -4.75 -9.40
CA PHE A 96 -9.51 -5.42 -10.03
C PHE A 96 -9.10 -6.47 -11.08
N ARG A 97 -7.91 -6.36 -11.67
CA ARG A 97 -7.35 -7.42 -12.52
C ARG A 97 -7.00 -8.65 -11.69
N LEU A 98 -6.40 -8.48 -10.51
CA LEU A 98 -6.08 -9.58 -9.60
C LEU A 98 -7.34 -10.24 -9.05
N LEU A 99 -8.32 -9.46 -8.58
CA LEU A 99 -9.60 -10.00 -8.07
C LEU A 99 -10.31 -10.89 -9.10
N ARG A 100 -10.24 -10.55 -10.39
CA ARG A 100 -10.85 -11.36 -11.46
C ARG A 100 -10.11 -12.66 -11.79
N LYS A 101 -8.92 -12.90 -11.23
CA LYS A 101 -8.20 -14.16 -11.44
C LYS A 101 -8.96 -15.31 -10.76
N PRO A 102 -9.11 -16.48 -11.40
CA PRO A 102 -9.72 -17.65 -10.78
C PRO A 102 -9.00 -18.15 -9.51
N SER A 103 -7.73 -17.75 -9.33
CA SER A 103 -6.92 -18.07 -8.16
C SER A 103 -7.08 -17.10 -7.00
N SER A 104 -7.92 -16.05 -7.12
CA SER A 104 -8.14 -15.09 -6.03
C SER A 104 -9.02 -15.73 -4.96
N ASP A 105 -8.38 -16.06 -3.86
CA ASP A 105 -9.03 -16.51 -2.64
C ASP A 105 -9.46 -15.32 -1.77
N TYR A 106 -10.19 -15.62 -0.70
CA TYR A 106 -10.64 -14.63 0.27
C TYR A 106 -9.48 -13.82 0.87
N TRP A 107 -8.31 -14.43 1.06
CA TRP A 107 -7.13 -13.74 1.57
C TRP A 107 -6.61 -12.68 0.60
N THR A 108 -6.56 -13.01 -0.70
CA THR A 108 -6.23 -12.05 -1.76
C THR A 108 -7.21 -10.88 -1.76
N VAL A 109 -8.51 -11.15 -1.64
CA VAL A 109 -9.54 -10.09 -1.53
C VAL A 109 -9.28 -9.19 -0.33
N TRP A 110 -9.02 -9.78 0.84
CA TRP A 110 -8.74 -9.05 2.08
C TRP A 110 -7.50 -8.15 1.97
N MET A 111 -6.40 -8.68 1.44
CA MET A 111 -5.15 -7.92 1.32
C MET A 111 -5.27 -6.77 0.32
N LEU A 112 -5.95 -6.97 -0.79
CA LEU A 112 -6.21 -5.90 -1.76
C LEU A 112 -7.15 -4.84 -1.21
N ALA A 113 -8.15 -5.22 -0.41
CA ALA A 113 -9.01 -4.28 0.30
C ALA A 113 -8.23 -3.43 1.32
N ARG A 114 -7.34 -4.07 2.10
CA ARG A 114 -6.41 -3.36 3.01
C ARG A 114 -5.50 -2.39 2.27
N LEU A 115 -4.99 -2.77 1.10
CA LEU A 115 -4.17 -1.89 0.27
C LEU A 115 -4.97 -0.65 -0.16
N LEU A 116 -6.16 -0.84 -0.73
CA LEU A 116 -7.00 0.29 -1.15
C LEU A 116 -7.40 1.19 0.01
N HIS A 117 -7.69 0.62 1.18
CA HIS A 117 -7.94 1.39 2.40
C HIS A 117 -6.72 2.20 2.82
N HIS A 118 -5.54 1.57 2.90
CA HIS A 118 -4.29 2.22 3.28
C HIS A 118 -3.95 3.42 2.36
N LEU A 119 -4.22 3.29 1.05
CA LEU A 119 -3.99 4.34 0.07
C LEU A 119 -5.13 5.37 -0.02
N GLY A 120 -6.23 5.18 0.72
CA GLY A 120 -7.38 6.09 0.73
C GLY A 120 -8.33 5.96 -0.48
N TYR A 121 -8.23 4.88 -1.27
CA TYR A 121 -9.06 4.61 -2.44
C TYR A 121 -10.45 4.03 -2.06
N HIS A 122 -11.18 4.74 -1.21
CA HIS A 122 -12.45 4.30 -0.62
C HIS A 122 -13.56 4.00 -1.65
N ASN A 123 -13.57 4.70 -2.79
CA ASN A 123 -14.52 4.39 -3.87
C ASN A 123 -14.24 3.00 -4.47
N ALA A 124 -12.98 2.70 -4.75
CA ALA A 124 -12.57 1.38 -5.22
C ALA A 124 -12.83 0.30 -4.16
N LEU A 125 -12.60 0.60 -2.88
CA LEU A 125 -12.92 -0.29 -1.77
C LEU A 125 -14.41 -0.64 -1.70
N ARG A 126 -15.31 0.35 -1.88
CA ARG A 126 -16.76 0.11 -1.96
C ARG A 126 -17.15 -0.80 -3.12
N HIS A 127 -16.45 -0.71 -4.25
CA HIS A 127 -16.68 -1.62 -5.37
C HIS A 127 -16.24 -3.06 -5.08
N ILE A 128 -15.21 -3.27 -4.23
CA ILE A 128 -14.88 -4.62 -3.74
C ILE A 128 -16.04 -5.16 -2.90
N VAL A 129 -16.61 -4.36 -2.00
CA VAL A 129 -17.76 -4.79 -1.17
C VAL A 129 -18.93 -5.22 -2.05
N THR A 130 -19.31 -4.43 -3.06
CA THR A 130 -20.37 -4.83 -3.99
C THR A 130 -20.05 -6.16 -4.70
N ALA A 131 -18.81 -6.35 -5.16
CA ALA A 131 -18.40 -7.60 -5.78
C ALA A 131 -18.47 -8.81 -4.82
N THR A 132 -18.17 -8.61 -3.53
CA THR A 132 -18.30 -9.65 -2.51
C THR A 132 -19.75 -9.97 -2.15
N GLU A 133 -20.70 -9.05 -2.34
CA GLU A 133 -22.12 -9.30 -2.11
C GLU A 133 -22.78 -10.06 -3.28
N GLU A 134 -22.32 -9.83 -4.50
CA GLU A 134 -22.88 -10.40 -5.73
C GLU A 134 -22.35 -11.81 -6.06
N THR A 135 -21.24 -12.22 -5.45
CA THR A 135 -20.62 -13.53 -5.69
C THR A 135 -21.33 -14.65 -4.91
N PRO A 136 -21.45 -15.86 -5.47
CA PRO A 136 -21.91 -17.04 -4.74
C PRO A 136 -20.85 -17.62 -3.78
N ASP A 137 -19.63 -17.09 -3.77
CA ASP A 137 -18.53 -17.52 -2.90
C ASP A 137 -18.73 -17.00 -1.46
N GLU A 138 -18.98 -17.92 -0.53
CA GLU A 138 -19.23 -17.60 0.89
C GLU A 138 -18.00 -17.00 1.58
N ASP A 139 -16.78 -17.39 1.18
CA ASP A 139 -15.54 -16.85 1.77
C ASP A 139 -15.35 -15.39 1.34
N TRP A 140 -15.69 -15.07 0.09
CA TRP A 140 -15.70 -13.69 -0.39
C TRP A 140 -16.77 -12.85 0.31
N GLN A 141 -17.98 -13.39 0.49
CA GLN A 141 -19.06 -12.70 1.22
C GLN A 141 -18.62 -12.39 2.67
N MET A 142 -17.98 -13.36 3.35
CA MET A 142 -17.41 -13.17 4.68
C MET A 142 -16.40 -12.02 4.69
N VAL A 143 -15.47 -11.97 3.73
CA VAL A 143 -14.51 -10.85 3.62
C VAL A 143 -15.21 -9.52 3.37
N GLY A 144 -16.29 -9.48 2.59
CA GLY A 144 -17.12 -8.29 2.40
C GLY A 144 -17.64 -7.71 3.72
N THR A 145 -18.04 -8.58 4.66
CA THR A 145 -18.45 -8.15 6.00
C THR A 145 -17.30 -7.53 6.80
N TRP A 146 -16.10 -8.13 6.75
CA TRP A 146 -14.90 -7.60 7.42
C TRP A 146 -14.48 -6.24 6.85
N ILE A 147 -14.52 -6.09 5.53
CA ILE A 147 -14.21 -4.81 4.88
C ILE A 147 -15.18 -3.72 5.38
N THR A 148 -16.46 -4.05 5.49
CA THR A 148 -17.47 -3.11 5.96
C THR A 148 -17.27 -2.74 7.42
N SER A 149 -17.04 -3.72 8.29
CA SER A 149 -16.88 -3.50 9.73
C SER A 149 -15.55 -2.86 10.12
N ASP A 150 -14.45 -3.28 9.49
CA ASP A 150 -13.10 -2.99 9.98
C ASP A 150 -12.45 -1.84 9.22
N LEU A 151 -12.77 -1.68 7.93
CA LEU A 151 -12.13 -0.69 7.06
C LEU A 151 -13.05 0.51 6.75
N LEU A 152 -14.36 0.30 6.60
CA LEU A 152 -15.29 1.37 6.21
C LEU A 152 -16.03 2.02 7.39
N ALA A 153 -16.45 1.24 8.39
CA ALA A 153 -17.17 1.79 9.55
C ALA A 153 -16.29 2.69 10.43
N ASN A 154 -14.99 2.37 10.56
CA ASN A 154 -14.04 3.17 11.34
C ASN A 154 -13.78 4.57 10.73
N ASN A 155 -13.85 4.71 9.40
CA ASN A 155 -13.63 5.98 8.71
C ASN A 155 -14.85 6.92 8.77
N SER A 156 -16.02 6.40 9.15
CA SER A 156 -17.25 7.21 9.28
C SER A 156 -17.32 7.95 10.63
N SER A 157 -16.54 7.51 11.62
CA SER A 157 -16.57 8.09 12.98
C SER A 157 -15.61 9.27 13.14
N GLU A 158 -14.51 9.32 12.38
CA GLU A 158 -13.51 10.40 12.46
C GLU A 158 -13.90 11.67 11.69
N SER A 159 -14.91 11.57 10.80
CA SER A 159 -15.47 12.72 10.07
C SER A 159 -16.64 13.39 10.80
N ALA A 160 -16.96 12.98 12.03
CA ALA A 160 -18.16 13.38 12.78
C ALA A 160 -17.89 14.20 14.07
N GLU A 161 -16.69 14.78 14.24
CA GLU A 161 -16.47 15.90 15.18
C GLU A 161 -16.27 17.17 14.32
N THR A 162 -17.03 18.27 14.37
CA THR A 162 -18.04 18.91 15.25
C THR A 162 -18.82 19.89 14.32
N PRO A 163 -20.01 20.50 14.63
CA PRO A 163 -20.27 21.24 15.88
C PRO A 163 -21.75 21.28 16.39
N ARG A 164 -21.94 21.39 17.71
CA ARG A 164 -23.05 22.08 18.44
C ARG A 164 -23.07 21.60 19.89
N ALA A 165 -23.38 22.38 20.92
CA ALA A 165 -23.84 23.74 21.17
C ALA A 165 -23.47 24.02 22.66
N THR A 166 -23.59 25.17 23.33
CA THR A 166 -24.62 26.20 23.37
C THR A 166 -24.08 27.36 24.25
N THR A 167 -24.48 28.57 23.89
CA THR A 167 -24.60 29.80 24.67
C THR A 167 -24.80 29.63 26.19
N GLU A 168 -24.12 30.47 26.99
CA GLU A 168 -24.70 31.35 28.04
C GLU A 168 -23.55 31.92 28.91
N GLN A 169 -23.18 33.18 28.67
CA GLN A 169 -22.39 33.96 29.62
C GLN A 169 -23.31 34.97 30.30
N ASP A 170 -23.73 34.56 31.49
CA ASP A 170 -24.38 35.38 32.50
C ASP A 170 -23.37 36.45 32.98
N CYS A 171 -23.76 37.72 32.89
CA CYS A 171 -22.96 38.84 33.34
C CYS A 171 -23.67 39.48 34.52
N THR A 172 -23.32 39.05 35.73
CA THR A 172 -23.59 39.78 36.98
C THR A 172 -22.55 39.35 38.00
N ILE A 173 -21.62 40.25 38.35
CA ILE A 173 -21.00 40.26 39.68
C ILE A 173 -21.02 41.72 40.16
N GLU A 174 -21.49 41.85 41.40
CA GLU A 174 -21.61 43.04 42.25
C GLU A 174 -20.36 43.92 42.35
#